data_AF-A0A482Y6J6-F1
#
_entry.id   AF-A0A482Y6J6-F1
#
_cell.length_a   1.000
_cell.length_b   1.000
_cell.length_c   1.000
_cell.angle_alpha   90.00
_cell.angle_beta   90.00
_cell.angle_gamma   90.00
#
_symmetry.space_group_name_H-M   'P 1'
#
loop_
_entity.id
_entity.type
_entity.pdbx_description
1 polymer ?
#
loop_
_entity_poly.entity_id
_entity_poly.type
_entity_poly.pdbx_seq_one_letter_code
_entity_poly.pdbx_strand_id
1 'polypeptide(L)'
;MGRTSPAEAMERIAWHLNYCSDETVPINKIAEETGLSWATARKYAQAIETQQKIAPKIEIDDKGVTVGRKSSAVTRLFANTTRAIAVYLLNNAELKGGATQPLSFEEHSEVLENHTESVEKMEALGWVELLEGEIRLTPLGVQIAGSERSKVKNTERNPRHDIPPVWKNQGVASAEFSGNIIKFDEEQEEASNTFDKDGKTSHSIDPTTAAMA
;
A
#
# COMPACT_ATOMS: atom_id res chain seq x y z
N MET A 1 17.14 -24.79 2.40
CA MET A 1 16.46 -23.49 2.58
C MET A 1 14.96 -23.71 2.59
N GLY A 2 14.26 -23.36 3.68
CA GLY A 2 12.81 -23.48 3.77
C GLY A 2 12.12 -22.53 2.81
N ARG A 3 10.89 -22.86 2.37
CA ARG A 3 10.06 -21.95 1.57
C ARG A 3 9.74 -20.71 2.41
N THR A 4 10.18 -19.53 1.99
CA THR A 4 9.77 -18.25 2.59
C THR A 4 8.25 -18.13 2.53
N SER A 5 7.62 -17.81 3.66
CA SER A 5 6.17 -17.68 3.69
C SER A 5 5.72 -16.44 2.88
N PRO A 6 4.50 -16.44 2.30
CA PRO A 6 3.98 -15.27 1.58
C PRO A 6 3.99 -13.98 2.42
N ALA A 7 3.60 -14.09 3.70
CA ALA A 7 3.56 -12.95 4.62
C ALA A 7 4.96 -12.39 4.87
N GLU A 8 5.93 -13.26 5.10
CA GLU A 8 7.33 -12.88 5.31
C GLU A 8 7.95 -12.25 4.06
N ALA A 9 7.68 -12.80 2.87
CA ALA A 9 8.18 -12.21 1.62
C ALA A 9 7.60 -10.80 1.39
N MET A 10 6.30 -10.60 1.63
CA MET A 10 5.68 -9.28 1.52
C MET A 10 6.23 -8.30 2.56
N GLU A 11 6.45 -8.75 3.80
CA GLU A 11 7.01 -7.92 4.87
C GLU A 11 8.44 -7.47 4.55
N ARG A 12 9.29 -8.37 4.02
CA ARG A 12 10.65 -8.04 3.58
C ARG A 12 10.65 -6.98 2.48
N ILE A 13 9.84 -7.19 1.44
CA ILE A 13 9.71 -6.25 0.32
C ILE A 13 9.20 -4.89 0.81
N ALA A 14 8.17 -4.88 1.65
CA ALA A 14 7.61 -3.65 2.20
C ALA A 14 8.65 -2.87 3.03
N TRP A 15 9.42 -3.55 3.88
CA TRP A 15 10.49 -2.91 4.64
C TRP A 15 11.55 -2.32 3.73
N HIS A 16 12.06 -3.07 2.75
CA HIS A 16 13.06 -2.56 1.81
C HIS A 16 12.55 -1.31 1.07
N LEU A 17 11.35 -1.40 0.47
CA LEU A 17 10.77 -0.29 -0.28
C LEU A 17 10.48 0.95 0.57
N ASN A 18 10.22 0.80 1.88
CA ASN A 18 10.07 1.94 2.77
C ASN A 18 11.35 2.80 2.91
N TYR A 19 12.53 2.26 2.59
CA TYR A 19 13.79 3.02 2.60
C TYR A 19 14.09 3.70 1.24
N CYS A 20 13.55 3.21 0.13
CA CYS A 20 13.73 3.77 -1.23
C CYS A 20 12.64 4.78 -1.63
N SER A 21 12.33 5.74 -0.73
CA SER A 21 11.22 6.69 -0.94
C SER A 21 11.38 7.49 -2.23
N ASP A 22 10.29 7.65 -2.99
CA ASP A 22 10.22 8.51 -4.17
C ASP A 22 11.16 8.09 -5.32
N GLU A 23 11.63 6.84 -5.28
CA GLU A 23 12.48 6.22 -6.29
C GLU A 23 11.76 5.07 -7.02
N THR A 24 12.22 4.78 -8.23
CA THR A 24 11.87 3.56 -8.95
C THR A 24 12.98 2.52 -8.72
N VAL A 25 12.65 1.44 -8.03
CA VAL A 25 13.60 0.38 -7.68
C VAL A 25 13.42 -0.82 -8.63
N PRO A 26 14.47 -1.25 -9.36
CA PRO A 26 14.38 -2.43 -10.20
C PRO A 26 14.06 -3.69 -9.39
N ILE A 27 13.22 -4.59 -9.92
CA ILE A 27 12.86 -5.85 -9.24
C ILE A 27 14.09 -6.71 -8.92
N ASN A 28 15.13 -6.66 -9.76
CA ASN A 28 16.39 -7.38 -9.52
C ASN A 28 17.04 -6.92 -8.21
N LYS A 29 17.13 -5.59 -8.01
CA LYS A 29 17.69 -5.00 -6.80
C LYS A 29 16.86 -5.41 -5.58
N ILE A 30 15.53 -5.36 -5.66
CA ILE A 30 14.65 -5.83 -4.58
C ILE A 30 14.91 -7.30 -4.25
N ALA A 31 15.07 -8.16 -5.26
CA ALA A 31 15.30 -9.59 -5.08
C ALA A 31 16.64 -9.86 -4.35
N GLU A 32 17.71 -9.19 -4.78
CA GLU A 32 19.04 -9.25 -4.17
C GLU A 32 19.00 -8.82 -2.70
N GLU A 33 18.47 -7.62 -2.44
CA GLU A 33 18.43 -6.99 -1.11
C GLU A 33 17.52 -7.72 -0.11
N THR A 34 16.46 -8.37 -0.60
CA THR A 34 15.53 -9.12 0.27
C THR A 34 15.88 -10.60 0.41
N GLY A 35 16.92 -11.07 -0.30
CA GLY A 35 17.30 -12.49 -0.39
C GLY A 35 16.20 -13.36 -1.00
N LEU A 36 15.34 -12.79 -1.84
CA LEU A 36 14.24 -13.49 -2.51
C LEU A 36 14.64 -13.83 -3.96
N SER A 37 14.08 -14.90 -4.52
CA SER A 37 14.22 -15.10 -5.96
C SER A 37 13.47 -14.01 -6.73
N TRP A 38 13.96 -13.65 -7.91
CA TRP A 38 13.32 -12.64 -8.77
C TRP A 38 11.80 -12.87 -8.97
N ALA A 39 11.42 -14.12 -9.24
CA ALA A 39 10.01 -14.50 -9.42
C ALA A 39 9.18 -14.29 -8.14
N THR A 40 9.78 -14.54 -6.97
CA THR A 40 9.16 -14.33 -5.66
C THR A 40 9.00 -12.84 -5.37
N ALA A 41 10.05 -12.05 -5.61
CA ALA A 41 10.03 -10.60 -5.46
C ALA A 41 8.95 -9.97 -6.35
N ARG A 42 8.92 -10.31 -7.66
CA ARG A 42 7.89 -9.83 -8.60
C ARG A 42 6.48 -10.22 -8.17
N LYS A 43 6.26 -11.49 -7.83
CA LYS A 43 4.94 -12.00 -7.43
C LYS A 43 4.39 -11.27 -6.21
N TYR A 44 5.22 -11.06 -5.18
CA TYR A 44 4.76 -10.45 -3.94
C TYR A 44 4.77 -8.93 -3.97
N ALA A 45 5.61 -8.29 -4.79
CA ALA A 45 5.45 -6.88 -5.15
C ALA A 45 4.08 -6.67 -5.82
N GLN A 46 3.70 -7.48 -6.81
CA GLN A 46 2.38 -7.40 -7.45
C GLN A 46 1.23 -7.58 -6.44
N ALA A 47 1.40 -8.46 -5.46
CA ALA A 47 0.43 -8.65 -4.39
C ALA A 47 0.31 -7.41 -3.48
N ILE A 48 1.43 -6.77 -3.14
CA ILE A 48 1.47 -5.51 -2.37
C ILE A 48 0.76 -4.39 -3.16
N GLU A 49 1.09 -4.22 -4.44
CA GLU A 49 0.46 -3.26 -5.34
C GLU A 49 -1.05 -3.47 -5.44
N THR A 50 -1.49 -4.70 -5.69
CA THR A 50 -2.92 -5.01 -5.90
C THR A 50 -3.73 -4.83 -4.62
N GLN A 51 -3.14 -5.16 -3.47
CA GLN A 51 -3.87 -5.07 -2.21
C GLN A 51 -3.92 -3.64 -1.69
N GLN A 52 -2.88 -2.81 -1.93
CA GLN A 52 -2.67 -1.46 -1.35
C GLN A 52 -2.98 -1.36 0.16
N LYS A 53 -3.01 -2.50 0.85
CA LYS A 53 -3.21 -2.66 2.31
C LYS A 53 -1.88 -2.80 3.04
N ILE A 54 -0.79 -2.71 2.28
CA ILE A 54 0.57 -2.84 2.74
C ILE A 54 1.26 -1.54 2.38
N ALA A 55 1.80 -0.85 3.38
CA ALA A 55 2.64 0.31 3.14
C ALA A 55 4.07 -0.16 2.79
N PRO A 56 4.76 0.46 1.82
CA PRO A 56 4.38 1.68 1.10
C PRO A 56 3.37 1.44 -0.03
N LYS A 57 2.66 2.49 -0.46
CA LYS A 57 1.91 2.41 -1.72
C LYS A 57 2.92 2.30 -2.86
N ILE A 58 2.74 1.33 -3.74
CA ILE A 58 3.66 1.10 -4.86
C ILE A 58 2.91 1.00 -6.17
N GLU A 59 3.61 1.30 -7.25
CA GLU A 59 3.18 1.11 -8.63
C GLU A 59 4.27 0.35 -9.37
N ILE A 60 3.90 -0.69 -10.12
CA ILE A 60 4.83 -1.55 -10.84
C ILE A 60 4.73 -1.27 -12.33
N ASP A 61 5.87 -1.00 -12.95
CA ASP A 61 6.01 -0.84 -14.39
C ASP A 61 7.18 -1.69 -14.94
N ASP A 62 7.48 -1.51 -16.23
CA ASP A 62 8.58 -2.24 -16.89
C ASP A 62 9.98 -1.85 -16.36
N LYS A 63 10.10 -0.71 -15.67
CA LYS A 63 11.36 -0.20 -15.10
C LYS A 63 11.58 -0.71 -13.68
N GLY A 64 10.52 -0.98 -12.94
CA GLY A 64 10.61 -1.53 -11.59
C GLY A 64 9.40 -1.21 -10.72
N VAL A 65 9.66 -0.99 -9.44
CA VAL A 65 8.66 -0.64 -8.43
C VAL A 65 8.88 0.80 -8.04
N THR A 66 7.92 1.66 -8.37
CA THR A 66 7.89 3.05 -7.93
C THR A 66 7.24 3.13 -6.56
N VAL A 67 7.96 3.69 -5.60
CA VAL A 67 7.48 3.84 -4.22
C VAL A 67 6.77 5.18 -4.07
N GLY A 68 5.47 5.12 -3.80
CA GLY A 68 4.66 6.28 -3.45
C GLY A 68 4.73 6.62 -1.95
N ARG A 69 3.62 7.06 -1.37
CA ARG A 69 3.60 7.52 0.03
C ARG A 69 3.74 6.39 1.04
N LYS A 70 4.57 6.63 2.06
CA LYS A 70 4.70 5.81 3.27
C LYS A 70 3.45 5.94 4.15
N SER A 71 3.16 4.93 4.98
CA SER A 71 2.09 5.07 5.98
C SER A 71 2.44 6.08 7.07
N SER A 72 1.45 6.57 7.82
CA SER A 72 1.69 7.46 8.95
C SER A 72 2.50 6.80 10.08
N ALA A 73 2.42 5.47 10.23
CA ALA A 73 3.20 4.70 11.19
C ALA A 73 4.67 4.63 10.76
N VAL A 74 4.93 4.29 9.50
CA VAL A 74 6.28 4.30 8.91
C VAL A 74 6.85 5.71 8.93
N THR A 75 6.08 6.73 8.53
CA THR A 75 6.51 8.14 8.57
C THR A 75 6.94 8.57 9.97
N ARG A 76 6.22 8.15 11.02
CA ARG A 76 6.60 8.40 12.42
C ARG A 76 7.88 7.67 12.83
N LEU A 77 8.10 6.44 12.36
CA LEU A 77 9.36 5.73 12.59
C LEU A 77 10.52 6.48 11.92
N PHE A 78 10.36 6.88 10.67
CA PHE A 78 11.37 7.60 9.91
C PHE A 78 11.63 9.03 10.41
N ALA A 79 10.71 9.64 11.17
CA ALA A 79 10.98 10.89 11.89
C ALA A 79 12.05 10.72 12.98
N ASN A 80 12.35 9.49 13.40
CA ASN A 80 13.49 9.14 14.23
C ASN A 80 14.40 8.17 13.46
N THR A 81 15.27 8.71 12.60
CA THR A 81 16.18 7.95 11.75
C THR A 81 16.98 6.91 12.54
N THR A 82 17.48 7.24 13.73
CA THR A 82 18.19 6.30 14.62
C THR A 82 17.35 5.05 14.93
N ARG A 83 16.07 5.22 15.24
CA ARG A 83 15.16 4.09 15.47
C ARG A 83 14.82 3.34 14.18
N ALA A 84 14.64 4.06 13.07
CA ALA A 84 14.41 3.44 11.77
C ALA A 84 15.57 2.52 11.36
N ILE A 85 16.82 2.98 11.50
CA ILE A 85 18.01 2.17 11.21
C ILE A 85 18.13 0.98 12.15
N ALA A 86 17.81 1.13 13.44
CA ALA A 86 17.77 -0.01 14.35
C ALA A 86 16.76 -1.09 13.90
N VAL A 87 15.59 -0.68 13.39
CA VAL A 87 14.60 -1.61 12.83
C VAL A 87 15.08 -2.24 11.52
N TYR A 88 15.73 -1.46 10.65
CA TYR A 88 16.37 -1.97 9.43
C TYR A 88 17.37 -3.09 9.74
N LEU A 89 18.29 -2.84 10.67
CA LEU A 89 19.30 -3.82 11.09
C LEU A 89 18.66 -5.07 11.69
N LEU A 90 17.64 -4.91 12.53
CA LEU A 90 16.93 -6.04 13.14
C LEU A 90 16.32 -6.95 12.08
N ASN A 91 15.64 -6.36 11.11
CA ASN A 91 14.99 -7.13 10.04
C ASN A 91 16.02 -7.91 9.23
N ASN A 92 17.10 -7.26 8.77
CA ASN A 92 18.13 -7.90 7.97
C ASN A 92 18.90 -8.98 8.74
N ALA A 93 19.21 -8.75 10.02
CA ALA A 93 19.87 -9.73 10.88
C ALA A 93 19.01 -11.00 11.05
N GLU A 94 17.71 -10.83 11.29
CA GLU A 94 16.76 -11.96 11.33
C GLU A 94 16.72 -12.75 10.02
N LEU A 95 16.92 -12.09 8.86
CA LEU A 95 17.00 -12.79 7.57
C LEU A 95 18.26 -13.67 7.46
N LYS A 96 19.39 -13.22 8.02
CA LYS A 96 20.64 -13.98 8.05
C LYS A 96 20.66 -15.12 9.08
N GLY A 97 19.69 -15.16 10.00
CA GLY A 97 19.52 -16.27 10.94
C GLY A 97 19.42 -15.87 12.42
N GLY A 98 19.23 -14.58 12.75
CA GLY A 98 18.92 -14.17 14.11
C GLY A 98 19.07 -12.67 14.38
N ALA A 99 18.36 -12.16 15.39
CA ALA A 99 18.27 -10.72 15.69
C ALA A 99 19.62 -10.02 15.98
N THR A 100 20.66 -10.78 16.35
CA THR A 100 22.02 -10.29 16.63
C THR A 100 23.03 -10.79 15.60
N GLN A 101 22.58 -11.24 14.43
CA GLN A 101 23.52 -11.63 13.38
C GLN A 101 24.27 -10.41 12.85
N PRO A 102 25.60 -10.50 12.65
CA PRO A 102 26.36 -9.45 11.99
C PRO A 102 25.88 -9.25 10.55
N LEU A 103 25.86 -7.98 10.13
CA LEU A 103 25.51 -7.54 8.80
C LEU A 103 26.73 -6.87 8.16
N SER A 104 27.00 -7.19 6.89
CA SER A 104 28.14 -6.60 6.18
C SER A 104 27.85 -5.14 5.84
N PHE A 105 28.83 -4.25 6.04
CA PHE A 105 28.70 -2.87 5.55
C PHE A 105 28.59 -2.81 4.04
N GLU A 106 29.25 -3.72 3.31
CA GLU A 106 29.26 -3.74 1.85
C GLU A 106 27.84 -4.00 1.30
N GLU A 107 27.18 -5.03 1.83
CA GLU A 107 25.83 -5.43 1.42
C GLU A 107 24.76 -4.39 1.76
N HIS A 108 25.01 -3.55 2.77
CA HIS A 108 24.05 -2.56 3.26
C HIS A 108 24.54 -1.11 3.12
N SER A 109 25.53 -0.90 2.25
CA SER A 109 26.25 0.37 2.08
C SER A 109 25.32 1.53 1.77
N GLU A 110 24.38 1.36 0.83
CA GLU A 110 23.42 2.40 0.44
C GLU A 110 22.61 2.95 1.63
N VAL A 111 22.21 2.11 2.58
CA VAL A 111 21.42 2.55 3.74
C VAL A 111 22.33 3.08 4.84
N LEU A 112 23.46 2.42 5.11
CA LEU A 112 24.33 2.76 6.23
C LEU A 112 25.16 4.03 5.96
N GLU A 113 25.61 4.25 4.74
CA GLU A 113 26.36 5.44 4.34
C GLU A 113 25.48 6.70 4.35
N ASN A 114 24.21 6.58 3.95
CA ASN A 114 23.24 7.68 3.99
C ASN A 114 22.85 8.07 5.43
N HIS A 115 23.21 7.25 6.42
CA HIS A 115 22.77 7.41 7.81
C HIS A 115 23.90 7.23 8.84
N THR A 116 25.14 7.57 8.48
CA THR A 116 26.33 7.45 9.33
C THR A 116 26.15 8.10 10.71
N GLU A 117 25.63 9.32 10.79
CA GLU A 117 25.37 10.00 12.07
C GLU A 117 24.43 9.19 12.99
N SER A 118 23.46 8.50 12.41
CA SER A 118 22.55 7.63 13.17
C SER A 118 23.26 6.37 13.66
N VAL A 119 24.15 5.80 12.85
CA VAL A 119 24.96 4.63 13.21
C VAL A 119 25.92 4.97 14.35
N GLU A 120 26.67 6.07 14.25
CA GLU A 120 27.58 6.54 15.31
C GLU A 120 26.84 6.79 16.62
N LYS A 121 25.66 7.43 16.54
CA LYS A 121 24.80 7.63 17.70
C LYS A 121 24.31 6.32 18.31
N MET A 122 23.97 5.33 17.49
CA MET A 122 23.56 4.01 17.97
C MET A 122 24.71 3.29 18.68
N GLU A 123 25.93 3.41 18.18
CA GLU A 123 27.12 2.87 18.82
C GLU A 123 27.37 3.54 20.17
N ALA A 124 27.34 4.88 20.22
CA ALA A 124 27.51 5.65 21.45
C ALA A 124 26.45 5.33 22.53
N LEU A 125 25.23 4.96 22.10
CA LEU A 125 24.14 4.54 22.98
C LEU A 125 24.18 3.03 23.33
N GLY A 126 25.14 2.27 22.79
CA GLY A 126 25.28 0.83 23.02
C GLY A 126 24.20 -0.01 22.35
N TRP A 127 23.57 0.48 21.27
CA TRP A 127 22.54 -0.26 20.52
C TRP A 127 23.16 -1.15 19.45
N VAL A 128 24.33 -0.75 18.93
CA VAL A 128 25.09 -1.53 17.97
C VAL A 128 26.54 -1.64 18.41
N GLU A 129 27.19 -2.69 17.91
CA GLU A 129 28.63 -2.87 17.94
C GLU A 129 29.14 -2.86 16.50
N LEU A 130 30.15 -2.04 16.24
CA LEU A 130 30.85 -2.03 14.96
C LEU A 130 32.01 -3.04 15.05
N LEU A 131 32.03 -3.96 14.10
CA LEU A 131 33.09 -4.96 13.92
C LEU A 131 33.83 -4.62 12.63
N GLU A 132 34.95 -5.30 12.37
CA GLU A 132 35.70 -5.10 11.13
C GLU A 132 34.85 -5.49 9.92
N GLY A 133 34.37 -4.50 9.17
CA GLY A 133 33.52 -4.72 7.98
C GLY A 133 32.06 -5.08 8.28
N GLU A 134 31.64 -5.14 9.54
CA GLU A 134 30.29 -5.57 9.92
C GLU A 134 29.67 -4.71 11.02
N ILE A 135 28.35 -4.72 11.10
CA ILE A 135 27.54 -4.09 12.16
C ILE A 135 26.61 -5.13 12.78
N ARG A 136 26.49 -5.11 14.12
CA ARG A 136 25.61 -6.01 14.86
C ARG A 136 24.77 -5.24 15.88
N LEU A 137 23.49 -5.59 16.01
CA LEU A 137 22.67 -5.13 17.13
C LEU A 137 23.07 -5.81 18.44
N THR A 138 23.22 -5.02 19.49
CA THR A 138 23.34 -5.53 20.87
C THR A 138 21.98 -6.02 21.38
N PRO A 139 21.91 -6.76 22.50
CA PRO A 139 20.63 -7.09 23.12
C PRO A 139 19.75 -5.87 23.43
N LEU A 140 20.36 -4.74 23.80
CA LEU A 140 19.66 -3.47 23.99
C LEU A 140 19.10 -2.93 22.68
N GLY A 141 19.91 -2.94 21.61
CA GLY A 141 19.47 -2.55 20.27
C GLY A 141 18.28 -3.39 19.78
N VAL A 142 18.33 -4.71 19.97
CA VAL A 142 17.22 -5.62 19.63
C VAL A 142 15.95 -5.28 20.41
N GLN A 143 16.05 -4.98 21.71
CA GLN A 143 14.88 -4.62 22.52
C GLN A 143 14.22 -3.33 22.01
N ILE A 144 15.03 -2.33 21.64
CA ILE A 144 14.55 -1.04 21.14
C ILE A 144 13.95 -1.20 19.75
N ALA A 145 14.68 -1.82 18.83
CA ALA A 145 14.23 -2.08 17.47
C ALA A 145 12.96 -2.95 17.45
N GLY A 146 12.90 -4.01 18.27
CA GLY A 146 11.73 -4.88 18.39
C GLY A 146 10.49 -4.13 18.89
N SER A 147 10.66 -3.25 19.87
CA SER A 147 9.58 -2.39 20.36
C SER A 147 9.06 -1.46 19.25
N GLU A 148 9.95 -0.81 18.51
CA GLU A 148 9.55 0.09 17.42
C GLU A 148 8.90 -0.66 16.26
N ARG A 149 9.48 -1.79 15.84
CA ARG A 149 8.91 -2.65 14.80
C ARG A 149 7.50 -3.11 15.19
N SER A 150 7.25 -3.44 16.46
CA SER A 150 5.92 -3.88 16.91
C SER A 150 4.83 -2.79 16.76
N LYS A 151 5.23 -1.52 16.77
CA LYS A 151 4.35 -0.36 16.57
C LYS A 151 4.09 -0.07 15.08
N VAL A 152 4.94 -0.60 14.20
CA VAL A 152 4.84 -0.43 12.75
C VAL A 152 4.33 -1.72 12.13
N LYS A 153 3.03 -1.77 11.83
CA LYS A 153 2.47 -2.83 11.00
C LYS A 153 2.52 -2.35 9.55
N ASN A 154 3.35 -2.96 8.72
CA ASN A 154 3.29 -2.70 7.27
C ASN A 154 1.94 -3.14 6.71
N THR A 155 1.33 -4.19 7.28
CA THR A 155 0.02 -4.73 6.92
C THR A 155 -1.12 -4.16 7.78
N GLU A 156 -1.30 -2.84 7.88
CA GLU A 156 -2.52 -2.32 8.52
C GLU A 156 -3.74 -2.49 7.61
N ARG A 157 -4.61 -3.42 8.01
CA ARG A 157 -5.89 -3.75 7.38
C ARG A 157 -6.96 -2.68 7.65
N ASN A 158 -6.65 -1.38 7.49
CA ASN A 158 -7.62 -0.32 7.78
C ASN A 158 -7.80 0.67 6.62
N PRO A 159 -8.68 0.36 5.64
CA PRO A 159 -8.99 1.25 4.51
C PRO A 159 -9.80 2.50 4.89
N ARG A 160 -9.93 2.82 6.19
CA ARG A 160 -10.87 3.85 6.67
C ARG A 160 -10.26 5.21 6.99
N HIS A 161 -8.94 5.40 6.86
CA HIS A 161 -8.31 6.66 7.28
C HIS A 161 -8.08 7.71 6.19
N ASP A 162 -8.33 7.41 4.92
CA ASP A 162 -8.17 8.37 3.81
C ASP A 162 -9.49 8.76 3.10
N ILE A 163 -10.64 8.57 3.76
CA ILE A 163 -11.85 9.30 3.35
C ILE A 163 -11.79 10.65 4.05
N PRO A 164 -11.52 11.77 3.34
CA PRO A 164 -11.61 13.09 3.97
C PRO A 164 -13.01 13.21 4.59
N PRO A 165 -13.14 13.72 5.83
CA PRO A 165 -14.46 13.91 6.42
C PRO A 165 -15.25 14.78 5.45
N VAL A 166 -16.33 14.22 4.89
CA VAL A 166 -17.32 15.04 4.19
C VAL A 166 -17.79 16.04 5.22
N TRP A 167 -17.45 17.31 5.03
CA TRP A 167 -17.96 18.39 5.86
C TRP A 167 -19.48 18.33 5.72
N LYS A 168 -20.16 17.74 6.71
CA LYS A 168 -21.59 17.96 6.88
C LYS A 168 -21.71 19.45 7.19
N ASN A 169 -22.14 20.22 6.20
CA ASN A 169 -22.67 21.56 6.41
C ASN A 169 -23.80 21.45 7.42
N GLN A 170 -23.49 21.64 8.70
CA GLN A 170 -24.46 21.99 9.72
C GLN A 170 -24.54 23.50 9.76
N GLY A 171 -25.73 24.01 9.42
CA GLY A 171 -26.13 25.35 9.82
C GLY A 171 -26.86 26.14 8.74
N VAL A 172 -28.12 25.79 8.46
CA VAL A 172 -29.18 26.77 8.70
C VAL A 172 -30.34 26.05 9.40
N ALA A 173 -30.67 26.57 10.58
CA ALA A 173 -31.70 26.06 11.46
C ALA A 173 -33.09 26.50 10.99
N SER A 174 -34.03 25.56 11.15
CA SER A 174 -35.42 25.72 11.61
C SER A 174 -36.13 27.07 11.41
N ALA A 175 -37.23 27.02 10.65
CA ALA A 175 -38.46 27.71 11.03
C ALA A 175 -39.66 26.89 10.54
N GLU A 176 -40.41 26.35 11.51
CA GLU A 176 -41.73 25.76 11.31
C GLU A 176 -42.69 26.80 10.74
N PHE A 177 -43.48 26.45 9.71
CA PHE A 177 -44.80 27.06 9.55
C PHE A 177 -45.79 26.08 8.90
N SER A 178 -46.81 25.80 9.69
CA SER A 178 -48.02 25.05 9.44
C SER A 178 -48.83 25.51 8.22
N GLY A 179 -49.44 24.53 7.54
CA GLY A 179 -50.79 24.60 6.97
C GLY A 179 -51.08 25.67 5.91
N ASN A 180 -51.25 25.24 4.66
CA ASN A 180 -52.60 25.22 4.06
C ASN A 180 -52.60 24.54 2.71
N ILE A 181 -53.55 23.62 2.57
CA ILE A 181 -54.08 23.11 1.32
C ILE A 181 -54.77 24.28 0.61
N ILE A 182 -54.39 24.56 -0.63
CA ILE A 182 -55.25 25.29 -1.56
C ILE A 182 -55.31 24.47 -2.86
N LYS A 183 -56.50 23.88 -3.09
CA LYS A 183 -56.98 23.44 -4.39
C LYS A 183 -57.13 24.65 -5.30
N PHE A 184 -56.78 24.52 -6.57
CA PHE A 184 -57.47 25.20 -7.65
C PHE A 184 -57.70 24.22 -8.80
N ASP A 185 -58.96 24.20 -9.22
CA ASP A 185 -59.58 23.39 -10.26
C ASP A 185 -59.15 23.84 -11.68
N GLU A 186 -59.01 22.84 -12.54
CA GLU A 186 -59.69 22.64 -13.84
C GLU A 186 -59.70 23.77 -14.90
N GLU A 187 -59.09 23.47 -16.06
CA GLU A 187 -59.69 23.58 -17.43
C GLU A 187 -58.65 23.02 -18.44
N GLN A 188 -58.81 21.78 -18.91
CA GLN A 188 -59.31 21.37 -20.24
C GLN A 188 -58.68 22.09 -21.45
N GLU A 189 -57.96 21.33 -22.28
CA GLU A 189 -58.34 21.24 -23.70
C GLU A 189 -57.96 19.86 -24.27
N GLU A 190 -58.97 19.20 -24.83
CA GLU A 190 -58.93 17.88 -25.44
C GLU A 190 -58.38 17.94 -26.87
N ALA A 191 -57.69 16.87 -27.28
CA ALA A 191 -57.84 16.35 -28.65
C ALA A 191 -57.65 14.83 -28.64
N SER A 192 -58.78 14.15 -28.53
CA SER A 192 -58.99 12.73 -28.83
C SER A 192 -58.82 12.46 -30.33
N ASN A 193 -58.25 11.30 -30.68
CA ASN A 193 -58.68 10.46 -31.81
C ASN A 193 -58.10 9.06 -31.60
N THR A 194 -58.90 8.13 -31.05
CA THR A 194 -59.74 7.13 -31.73
C THR A 194 -59.00 5.87 -32.20
N PHE A 195 -59.50 4.77 -31.66
CA PHE A 195 -59.23 3.36 -31.98
C PHE A 195 -59.48 3.05 -33.46
N ASP A 196 -58.69 2.13 -34.01
CA ASP A 196 -59.18 1.16 -34.99
C ASP A 196 -58.90 -0.27 -34.51
N LYS A 197 -60.00 -1.01 -34.36
CA LYS A 197 -60.03 -2.48 -34.32
C LYS A 197 -60.00 -2.94 -35.77
N ASP A 198 -58.94 -3.62 -36.19
CA ASP A 198 -59.07 -4.79 -37.06
C ASP A 198 -57.76 -5.55 -37.15
N GLY A 199 -57.85 -6.85 -36.86
CA GLY A 199 -56.72 -7.75 -36.80
C GLY A 199 -56.08 -7.98 -38.17
N LYS A 200 -54.75 -8.08 -38.15
CA LYS A 200 -53.99 -9.01 -39.00
C LYS A 200 -52.60 -9.20 -38.43
N THR A 201 -52.37 -10.40 -37.92
CA THR A 201 -51.05 -10.99 -37.74
C THR A 201 -50.57 -11.51 -39.09
N SER A 202 -49.36 -11.13 -39.49
CA SER A 202 -48.59 -11.89 -40.46
C SER A 202 -47.11 -11.79 -40.14
N HIS A 203 -46.52 -12.95 -39.79
CA HIS A 203 -45.12 -13.32 -40.03
C HIS A 203 -44.71 -12.96 -41.47
N SER A 204 -43.46 -12.70 -41.83
CA SER A 204 -42.31 -13.61 -41.71
C SER A 204 -41.01 -12.89 -42.10
N ILE A 205 -39.93 -13.06 -41.33
CA ILE A 205 -38.71 -13.85 -41.67
C ILE A 205 -37.83 -13.19 -42.74
N ASP A 206 -36.69 -12.64 -42.28
CA ASP A 206 -35.46 -12.56 -43.08
C ASP A 206 -34.60 -13.80 -42.78
N PRO A 207 -34.22 -14.60 -43.79
CA PRO A 207 -33.14 -15.56 -43.66
C PRO A 207 -31.91 -15.08 -44.45
N THR A 208 -30.87 -14.75 -43.70
CA THR A 208 -29.48 -14.91 -44.10
C THR A 208 -29.27 -16.29 -44.73
N THR A 209 -28.62 -16.38 -45.91
CA THR A 209 -27.51 -17.31 -46.23
C THR A 209 -27.08 -17.18 -47.70
N ALA A 210 -25.80 -16.82 -47.86
CA ALA A 210 -24.77 -17.26 -48.80
C ALA A 210 -25.09 -17.68 -50.26
N ALA A 211 -24.24 -17.17 -51.15
CA ALA A 211 -23.21 -17.91 -51.93
C ALA A 211 -23.10 -17.35 -53.36
N MET A 212 -22.00 -16.65 -53.64
CA MET A 212 -20.86 -17.12 -54.44
C MET A 212 -21.08 -17.00 -55.95
N ALA A 213 -20.20 -16.20 -56.56
CA ALA A 213 -19.74 -16.37 -57.93
C ALA A 213 -18.71 -17.51 -58.00
#